data_AF-Q08PM5-F1
#
_entry.id   AF-Q08PM5-F1
#
_cell.length_a   1.000
_cell.length_b   1.000
_cell.length_c   1.000
_cell.angle_alpha   90.00
_cell.angle_beta   90.00
_cell.angle_gamma   90.00
#
_symmetry.space_group_name_H-M   'P 1'
#
loop_
_entity.id
_entity.type
_entity.pdbx_description
1 polymer ?
#
loop_
_entity_poly.entity_id
_entity_poly.type
_entity_poly.pdbx_seq_one_letter_code
_entity_poly.pdbx_strand_id
1 'polypeptide(L)'
;MYARLPERTRHSPVDEHTRTGDAPKQSPFAMTIPIDDAFHIELLKLLLHVAWSDDDLDPSEARALLGAARQWNLPPVELQRLERCLEKGERLPAPNLGLLRQRPDDVLSTVRTLIGCDARIQRSEEEMLAEIRELLGLPPAG
;
A
#
# COMPACT_ATOMS: atom_id res chain seq x y z
N MET A 1 17.01 66.89 -46.16
CA MET A 1 18.31 66.43 -46.71
C MET A 1 18.31 64.91 -46.73
N TYR A 2 18.60 64.32 -47.90
CA TYR A 2 19.06 62.94 -48.16
C TYR A 2 20.12 62.49 -47.12
N ALA A 3 20.42 61.24 -46.79
CA ALA A 3 20.03 59.89 -47.20
C ALA A 3 20.80 58.87 -46.33
N ARG A 4 20.57 57.58 -46.62
CA ARG A 4 21.41 56.38 -46.37
C ARG A 4 21.03 55.47 -45.21
N LEU A 5 20.33 54.40 -45.58
CA LEU A 5 20.71 53.03 -45.20
C LEU A 5 22.03 52.66 -45.92
N PRO A 6 22.85 51.77 -45.33
CA PRO A 6 22.83 50.38 -45.81
C PRO A 6 23.09 49.27 -44.76
N GLU A 7 22.45 48.12 -45.02
CA GLU A 7 23.01 46.75 -45.01
C GLU A 7 23.56 46.10 -43.72
N ARG A 8 22.68 45.26 -43.12
CA ARG A 8 22.81 43.79 -42.96
C ARG A 8 24.22 43.18 -42.82
N THR A 9 24.57 42.64 -41.64
CA THR A 9 25.43 41.43 -41.47
C THR A 9 25.20 40.84 -40.06
N ARG A 10 24.40 39.77 -39.93
CA ARG A 10 24.74 38.36 -39.53
C ARG A 10 25.24 38.12 -38.09
N HIS A 11 24.59 37.15 -37.43
CA HIS A 11 25.08 36.14 -36.46
C HIS A 11 25.85 36.64 -35.21
N SER A 12 25.70 36.12 -33.99
CA SER A 12 24.82 35.16 -33.31
C SER A 12 25.14 35.30 -31.80
N PRO A 13 24.35 34.69 -30.90
CA PRO A 13 24.15 35.15 -29.52
C PRO A 13 25.03 34.41 -28.51
N VAL A 14 25.43 35.10 -27.45
CA VAL A 14 25.71 34.67 -26.05
C VAL A 14 25.85 36.00 -25.27
N ASP A 15 25.33 36.27 -24.09
CA ASP A 15 25.21 35.50 -22.86
C ASP A 15 24.21 36.20 -21.91
N GLU A 16 23.55 35.37 -21.10
CA GLU A 16 23.30 35.60 -19.67
C GLU A 16 22.49 36.83 -19.22
N HIS A 17 21.27 36.57 -18.73
CA HIS A 17 20.93 36.62 -17.29
C HIS A 17 19.42 36.55 -17.14
N THR A 18 18.91 35.42 -16.63
CA THR A 18 18.08 35.39 -15.41
C THR A 18 17.60 33.97 -15.20
N ARG A 19 18.23 33.34 -14.21
CA ARG A 19 17.72 32.23 -13.41
C ARG A 19 16.33 32.63 -12.86
N THR A 20 15.28 31.94 -13.28
CA THR A 20 14.10 31.71 -12.45
C THR A 20 13.64 30.29 -12.76
N GLY A 21 13.75 29.43 -11.75
CA GLY A 21 13.49 28.00 -11.90
C GLY A 21 12.06 27.76 -12.39
N ASP A 22 11.96 27.13 -13.55
CA ASP A 22 10.77 26.36 -13.89
C ASP A 22 10.79 25.14 -12.98
N ALA A 23 10.06 25.26 -11.87
CA ALA A 23 9.73 24.12 -11.03
C ALA A 23 9.04 23.07 -11.92
N PRO A 24 9.40 21.78 -11.82
CA PRO A 24 8.61 20.75 -12.49
C PRO A 24 7.18 20.86 -11.96
N LYS A 25 6.25 21.18 -12.87
CA LYS A 25 4.81 21.10 -12.62
C LYS A 25 4.50 19.66 -12.22
N GLN A 26 4.52 19.39 -10.92
CA GLN A 26 4.02 18.15 -10.35
C GLN A 26 2.52 18.12 -10.62
N SER A 27 2.15 17.39 -11.66
CA SER A 27 0.79 16.96 -11.94
C SER A 27 0.24 16.25 -10.70
N PRO A 28 -0.93 16.63 -10.18
CA PRO A 28 -1.48 15.98 -9.02
C PRO A 28 -2.16 14.67 -9.46
N PHE A 29 -1.85 13.58 -8.76
CA PHE A 29 -2.55 12.28 -8.78
C PHE A 29 -2.31 11.36 -9.98
N ALA A 30 -1.05 11.01 -10.24
CA ALA A 30 -0.72 9.61 -10.42
C ALA A 30 0.13 9.20 -9.21
N MET A 31 -0.54 8.92 -8.09
CA MET A 31 0.12 8.17 -7.01
C MET A 31 0.32 6.77 -7.56
N THR A 32 1.46 6.55 -8.23
CA THR A 32 1.99 5.21 -8.42
C THR A 32 2.30 4.71 -7.01
N ILE A 33 1.34 4.01 -6.41
CA ILE A 33 1.56 3.29 -5.16
C ILE A 33 2.68 2.30 -5.48
N PRO A 34 3.80 2.30 -4.74
CA PRO A 34 4.83 1.29 -4.89
C PRO A 34 4.20 -0.10 -4.87
N ILE A 35 4.70 -1.02 -5.68
CA ILE A 35 4.13 -2.38 -5.77
C ILE A 35 4.12 -3.06 -4.39
N ASP A 36 5.12 -2.77 -3.57
CA ASP A 36 5.25 -3.28 -2.21
C ASP A 36 4.18 -2.70 -1.26
N ASP A 37 3.92 -1.39 -1.32
CA ASP A 37 2.83 -0.74 -0.60
C ASP A 37 1.46 -1.31 -1.01
N ALA A 38 1.25 -1.52 -2.32
CA ALA A 38 0.01 -2.11 -2.82
C ALA A 38 -0.17 -3.53 -2.27
N PHE A 39 0.88 -4.35 -2.27
CA PHE A 39 0.83 -5.69 -1.68
C PHE A 39 0.50 -5.64 -0.18
N HIS A 40 1.17 -4.79 0.58
CA HIS A 40 0.96 -4.64 2.03
C HIS A 40 -0.44 -4.12 2.37
N ILE A 41 -1.03 -3.25 1.52
CA ILE A 41 -2.41 -2.80 1.67
C ILE A 41 -3.39 -3.96 1.49
N GLU A 42 -3.19 -4.79 0.47
CA GLU A 42 -4.05 -5.96 0.25
C GLU A 42 -3.86 -7.02 1.33
N LEU A 43 -2.64 -7.17 1.85
CA LEU A 43 -2.32 -8.07 2.96
C LEU A 43 -3.02 -7.59 4.23
N LEU A 44 -2.97 -6.28 4.52
CA LEU A 44 -3.68 -5.69 5.66
C LEU A 44 -5.19 -5.94 5.60
N LYS A 45 -5.81 -5.81 4.42
CA LYS A 45 -7.24 -6.11 4.22
C LYS A 45 -7.56 -7.57 4.48
N LEU A 46 -6.71 -8.49 4.00
CA LEU A 46 -6.87 -9.91 4.27
C LEU A 46 -6.79 -10.19 5.78
N LEU A 47 -5.76 -9.66 6.44
CA LEU A 47 -5.55 -9.83 7.87
C LEU A 47 -6.74 -9.31 8.71
N LEU A 48 -7.28 -8.14 8.35
CA LEU A 48 -8.48 -7.61 9.01
C LEU A 48 -9.69 -8.52 8.77
N HIS A 49 -9.86 -9.06 7.57
CA HIS A 49 -10.96 -9.96 7.26
C HIS A 49 -10.88 -11.26 8.09
N VAL A 50 -9.66 -11.78 8.25
CA VAL A 50 -9.36 -12.96 9.07
C VAL A 50 -9.66 -12.69 10.54
N ALA A 51 -9.17 -11.58 11.07
CA ALA A 51 -9.39 -11.20 12.47
C ALA A 51 -10.85 -10.83 12.79
N TRP A 52 -11.69 -10.59 11.77
CA TRP A 52 -13.14 -10.38 11.93
C TRP A 52 -13.96 -11.66 11.71
N SER A 53 -13.33 -12.79 11.40
CA SER A 53 -14.07 -14.02 11.02
C SER A 53 -14.95 -14.58 12.14
N ASP A 54 -14.59 -14.31 13.40
CA ASP A 54 -15.36 -14.72 14.58
C ASP A 54 -16.32 -13.63 15.11
N ASP A 55 -16.55 -12.56 14.33
CA ASP A 55 -17.37 -11.37 14.67
C ASP A 55 -16.90 -10.59 15.92
N ASP A 56 -15.75 -10.97 16.49
CA ASP A 56 -15.09 -10.33 17.61
C ASP A 56 -13.63 -10.07 17.23
N LEU A 57 -13.18 -8.82 17.38
CA LEU A 57 -11.79 -8.44 17.14
C LEU A 57 -11.14 -8.09 18.49
N ASP A 58 -10.16 -8.87 18.93
CA ASP A 58 -9.50 -8.61 20.21
C ASP A 58 -8.63 -7.33 20.10
N PRO A 59 -8.57 -6.49 21.15
CA PRO A 59 -7.69 -5.33 21.18
C PRO A 59 -6.21 -5.65 20.90
N SER A 60 -5.76 -6.88 21.15
CA SER A 60 -4.40 -7.35 20.85
C SER A 60 -4.18 -7.51 19.34
N GLU A 61 -5.16 -8.06 18.62
CA GLU A 61 -5.14 -8.20 17.17
C GLU A 61 -5.25 -6.83 16.49
N ALA A 62 -6.12 -5.96 16.98
CA ALA A 62 -6.23 -4.59 16.50
C ALA A 62 -4.90 -3.83 16.62
N ARG A 63 -4.19 -4.00 17.75
CA ARG A 63 -2.83 -3.44 17.95
C ARG A 63 -1.80 -4.06 17.03
N ALA A 64 -1.87 -5.37 16.80
CA ALA A 64 -0.96 -6.07 15.88
C ALA A 64 -1.15 -5.58 14.43
N LEU A 65 -2.40 -5.40 13.98
CA LEU A 65 -2.73 -4.84 12.66
C LEU A 65 -2.20 -3.41 12.49
N LEU A 66 -2.42 -2.54 13.49
CA LEU A 66 -1.87 -1.18 13.51
C LEU A 66 -0.34 -1.18 13.53
N GLY A 67 0.27 -2.09 14.29
CA GLY A 67 1.71 -2.29 14.33
C GLY A 67 2.28 -2.67 12.96
N ALA A 68 1.69 -3.68 12.32
CA ALA A 68 2.09 -4.16 10.99
C ALA A 68 1.97 -3.04 9.94
N ALA A 69 0.84 -2.33 9.91
CA ALA A 69 0.62 -1.22 8.98
C ALA A 69 1.67 -0.10 9.13
N ARG A 70 2.10 0.20 10.36
CA ARG A 70 3.19 1.15 10.64
C ARG A 70 4.56 0.61 10.24
N GLN A 71 4.82 -0.69 10.48
CA GLN A 71 6.08 -1.32 10.10
C GLN A 71 6.27 -1.39 8.57
N TRP A 72 5.19 -1.59 7.83
CA TRP A 72 5.19 -1.54 6.36
C TRP A 72 5.19 -0.12 5.80
N ASN A 73 5.24 0.89 6.67
CA ASN A 73 5.24 2.30 6.30
C ASN A 73 4.09 2.67 5.35
N LEU A 74 2.89 2.10 5.60
CA LEU A 74 1.75 2.32 4.74
C LEU A 74 1.36 3.80 4.67
N PRO A 75 0.79 4.25 3.55
CA PRO A 75 0.36 5.63 3.39
C PRO A 75 -0.56 6.09 4.54
N PRO A 76 -0.44 7.35 5.02
CA PRO A 76 -1.24 7.86 6.14
C PRO A 76 -2.76 7.77 5.91
N VAL A 77 -3.19 7.76 4.64
CA VAL A 77 -4.61 7.58 4.26
C VAL A 77 -5.11 6.17 4.56
N GLU A 78 -4.25 5.16 4.39
CA GLU A 78 -4.60 3.76 4.66
C GLU A 78 -4.55 3.47 6.17
N LEU A 79 -3.61 4.08 6.91
CA LEU A 79 -3.62 4.05 8.38
C LEU A 79 -4.92 4.64 8.96
N GLN A 80 -5.34 5.81 8.49
CA GLN A 80 -6.61 6.42 8.92
C GLN A 80 -7.84 5.60 8.53
N ARG A 81 -7.78 4.83 7.44
CA ARG A 81 -8.85 3.89 7.08
C ARG A 81 -8.87 2.71 8.04
N LEU A 82 -7.71 2.13 8.35
CA LEU A 82 -7.59 1.05 9.32
C LEU A 82 -8.12 1.49 10.69
N GLU A 83 -7.71 2.65 11.20
CA GLU A 83 -8.19 3.20 12.47
C GLU A 83 -9.72 3.32 12.50
N ARG A 84 -10.34 3.83 11.43
CA ARG A 84 -11.81 3.88 11.32
C ARG A 84 -12.46 2.51 11.28
N CYS A 85 -11.84 1.52 10.66
CA CYS A 85 -12.37 0.15 10.64
C CYS A 85 -12.32 -0.46 12.05
N LEU A 86 -11.24 -0.22 12.79
CA LEU A 86 -11.07 -0.70 14.16
C LEU A 86 -11.99 0.03 15.16
N GLU A 87 -12.17 1.35 15.02
CA GLU A 87 -12.95 2.16 15.97
C GLU A 87 -14.45 2.17 15.67
N LYS A 88 -14.84 2.17 14.39
CA LYS A 88 -16.24 2.36 13.96
C LYS A 88 -16.86 1.11 13.37
N GLY A 89 -16.09 0.03 13.23
CA GLY A 89 -16.53 -1.17 12.53
C GLY A 89 -16.81 -0.93 11.05
N GLU A 90 -16.17 0.08 10.44
CA GLU A 90 -16.23 0.26 8.98
C GLU A 90 -15.64 -0.99 8.31
N ARG A 91 -16.33 -1.53 7.30
CA ARG A 91 -15.82 -2.68 6.54
C ARG A 91 -14.81 -2.20 5.50
N LEU A 92 -13.61 -2.79 5.50
CA LEU A 92 -12.69 -2.63 4.39
C LEU A 92 -13.23 -3.31 3.12
N PRO A 93 -12.86 -2.83 1.93
CA PRO A 93 -13.11 -3.57 0.70
C PRO A 93 -12.40 -4.92 0.76
N ALA A 94 -12.95 -5.90 0.02
CA ALA A 94 -12.34 -7.23 -0.09
C ALA A 94 -10.88 -7.14 -0.57
N PRO A 95 -9.98 -7.98 -0.04
CA PRO A 95 -8.58 -8.00 -0.47
C PRO A 95 -8.45 -8.47 -1.92
N ASN A 96 -7.52 -7.88 -2.65
CA ASN A 96 -7.15 -8.34 -3.98
C ASN A 96 -6.25 -9.57 -3.88
N LEU A 97 -6.90 -10.74 -3.83
CA LEU A 97 -6.21 -12.03 -3.80
C LEU A 97 -5.28 -12.24 -5.00
N GLY A 98 -5.55 -11.63 -6.15
CA GLY A 98 -4.67 -11.71 -7.32
C GLY A 98 -3.28 -11.11 -7.08
N LEU A 99 -3.18 -10.07 -6.24
CA LEU A 99 -1.90 -9.49 -5.83
C LEU A 99 -1.22 -10.34 -4.75
N LEU A 100 -2.00 -10.86 -3.79
CA LEU A 100 -1.50 -11.68 -2.69
C LEU A 100 -0.92 -13.02 -3.16
N ARG A 101 -1.52 -13.61 -4.20
CA ARG A 101 -1.04 -14.85 -4.84
C ARG A 101 0.34 -14.73 -5.48
N GLN A 102 0.87 -13.52 -5.67
CA GLN A 102 2.23 -13.33 -6.19
C GLN A 102 3.30 -13.63 -5.12
N ARG A 103 2.94 -13.52 -3.83
CA ARG A 103 3.84 -13.74 -2.69
C ARG A 103 3.14 -14.56 -1.58
N PRO A 104 2.69 -15.79 -1.89
CA PRO A 104 1.86 -16.58 -0.97
C PRO A 104 2.57 -16.91 0.35
N ASP A 105 3.88 -17.17 0.33
CA ASP A 105 4.64 -17.48 1.53
C ASP A 105 4.69 -16.31 2.52
N ASP A 106 4.84 -15.08 2.01
CA ASP A 106 4.84 -13.86 2.84
C ASP A 106 3.46 -13.63 3.47
N VAL A 107 2.39 -13.90 2.72
CA VAL A 107 1.01 -13.82 3.21
C VAL A 107 0.82 -14.82 4.36
N LEU A 108 1.14 -16.10 4.15
CA LEU A 108 0.95 -17.14 5.15
C LEU A 108 1.80 -16.92 6.40
N SER A 109 3.05 -16.49 6.24
CA SER A 109 3.92 -16.18 7.38
C SER A 109 3.36 -15.03 8.22
N THR A 110 2.82 -13.99 7.57
CA THR A 110 2.25 -12.84 8.26
C THR A 110 0.94 -13.19 8.95
N VAL A 111 0.05 -13.91 8.26
CA VAL A 111 -1.21 -14.42 8.82
C VAL A 111 -0.94 -15.27 10.06
N ARG A 112 0.00 -16.22 9.97
CA ARG A 112 0.40 -17.05 11.10
C ARG A 112 0.92 -16.22 12.29
N THR A 113 1.66 -15.17 12.02
CA THR A 113 2.16 -14.26 13.07
C THR A 113 1.01 -13.51 13.75
N LEU A 114 -0.02 -13.13 12.99
CA LEU A 114 -1.20 -12.47 13.53
C LEU A 114 -2.06 -13.42 14.37
N ILE A 115 -2.43 -14.59 13.81
CA ILE A 115 -3.26 -15.58 14.51
C ILE A 115 -2.53 -16.13 15.75
N GLY A 116 -1.23 -16.37 15.65
CA GLY A 116 -0.40 -16.85 16.76
C GLY A 116 -0.23 -15.84 17.91
N CYS A 117 -0.68 -14.58 17.75
CA CYS A 117 -0.78 -13.64 18.87
C CYS A 117 -1.96 -13.96 19.81
N ASP A 118 -2.95 -14.76 19.37
CA ASP A 118 -4.03 -15.25 20.22
C ASP A 118 -3.67 -16.61 20.85
N ALA A 119 -3.65 -16.68 22.18
CA ALA A 119 -3.29 -17.89 22.91
C ALA A 119 -4.37 -18.99 22.90
N ARG A 120 -5.57 -18.73 22.35
CA ARG A 120 -6.73 -19.63 22.41
C ARG A 120 -7.04 -20.36 21.10
N ILE A 121 -6.42 -19.98 19.97
CA ILE A 121 -6.86 -20.43 18.62
C ILE A 121 -5.94 -21.52 18.03
N GLN A 122 -5.30 -22.38 18.82
CA GLN A 122 -4.37 -23.38 18.25
C GLN A 122 -5.01 -24.43 17.32
N ARG A 123 -6.29 -24.78 17.51
CA ARG A 123 -6.97 -25.74 16.60
C ARG A 123 -7.60 -25.08 15.39
N SER A 124 -8.18 -23.88 15.55
CA SER A 124 -8.76 -23.16 14.42
C SER A 124 -7.71 -22.43 13.58
N GLU A 125 -6.49 -22.23 14.09
CA GLU A 125 -5.38 -21.61 13.33
C GLU A 125 -5.00 -22.45 12.11
N GLU A 126 -4.87 -23.78 12.27
CA GLU A 126 -4.52 -24.67 11.16
C GLU A 126 -5.64 -24.72 10.12
N GLU A 127 -6.91 -24.72 10.55
CA GLU A 127 -8.07 -24.69 9.65
C GLU A 127 -8.13 -23.36 8.88
N MET A 128 -7.97 -22.24 9.58
CA MET A 128 -7.98 -20.91 8.98
C MET A 128 -6.79 -20.69 8.02
N LEU A 129 -5.61 -21.20 8.37
CA LEU A 129 -4.46 -21.20 7.45
C LEU A 129 -4.71 -22.10 6.24
N ALA A 130 -5.36 -23.25 6.39
CA ALA A 130 -5.73 -24.11 5.27
C ALA A 130 -6.72 -23.39 4.33
N GLU A 131 -7.74 -22.71 4.88
CA GLU A 131 -8.69 -21.91 4.09
C GLU A 131 -7.98 -20.79 3.31
N ILE A 132 -7.06 -20.07 3.96
CA ILE A 132 -6.29 -19.01 3.30
C ILE A 132 -5.38 -19.59 2.20
N ARG A 133 -4.79 -20.78 2.42
CA ARG A 133 -4.01 -21.47 1.37
C ARG A 133 -4.88 -21.79 0.16
N GLU A 134 -6.09 -22.32 0.37
CA GLU A 134 -7.04 -22.60 -0.72
C GLU A 134 -7.47 -21.32 -1.43
N LEU A 135 -7.74 -20.23 -0.69
CA LEU A 135 -8.05 -18.91 -1.27
C LEU A 135 -6.89 -18.36 -2.11
N LEU A 136 -5.65 -18.63 -1.71
CA LEU A 136 -4.44 -18.31 -2.49
C LEU A 136 -4.17 -19.31 -3.63
N GLY A 137 -4.97 -20.37 -3.78
CA GLY A 137 -4.80 -21.38 -4.82
C GLY A 137 -3.62 -22.34 -4.57
N LEU A 138 -3.21 -22.50 -3.31
CA LEU A 138 -2.16 -23.41 -2.88
C LEU A 138 -2.75 -24.74 -2.41
N PRO A 139 -2.01 -25.86 -2.51
CA PRO A 139 -2.45 -27.12 -1.93
C PRO A 139 -2.52 -27.04 -0.39
N PRO A 140 -3.40 -27.82 0.25
CA PRO A 140 -3.46 -27.92 1.70
C PRO A 140 -2.09 -28.37 2.26
N ALA A 141 -1.74 -27.91 3.45
CA ALA A 141 -0.52 -28.36 4.11
C ALA A 141 -0.68 -29.85 4.45
N GLY A 142 0.19 -30.70 3.88
CA GLY A 142 0.19 -32.15 4.07
C GLY A 142 1.16 -32.60 5.16
#